data_AF-A0AAD8DCP7-F1
#
_entry.id   AF-A0AAD8DCP7-F1
#
_cell.length_a   1.000
_cell.length_b   1.000
_cell.length_c   1.000
_cell.angle_alpha   90.00
_cell.angle_beta   90.00
_cell.angle_gamma   90.00
#
_symmetry.space_group_name_H-M   'P 1'
#
loop_
_entity.id
_entity.type
_entity.pdbx_description
1 polymer ?
#
loop_
_entity_poly.entity_id
_entity_poly.type
_entity_poly.pdbx_seq_one_letter_code
_entity_poly.pdbx_strand_id
1 'polypeptide(L)'
;MSSDFETYEQEFGTLTAEITSRIGKIPKLGGDEKKNMVVNVEKQLEEARELLEQMDLEVREIPVQSRGMHSTRLKSYKQELEKLEKDFKRSRIAYSDEVRDELLGDDGNSSASQRAHLLDNAEKLERSSRRLEAGYQIAVETEQVGQEILENLHHDREKIQRSRDRLRETDANLGKSSRILTGMLRSVSLKGLPCSYVKNSTKERMQAVFDTRIIQNRILMFILGIIILFTVVLAIYFSVRGL
;
A
#
# COMPACT_ATOMS: atom_id res chain seq x y z
N MET A 1 -14.33 5.31 32.45
CA MET A 1 -14.18 6.40 31.47
C MET A 1 -14.70 5.88 30.15
N SER A 2 -16.02 5.93 29.97
CA SER A 2 -16.75 5.31 28.85
C SER A 2 -18.08 6.04 28.64
N SER A 3 -18.07 7.38 28.58
CA SER A 3 -19.28 8.20 28.40
C SER A 3 -19.41 8.76 26.99
N ASP A 4 -18.29 9.02 26.31
CA ASP A 4 -18.32 9.86 25.11
C ASP A 4 -18.71 9.03 23.89
N PHE A 5 -18.22 7.78 23.80
CA PHE A 5 -18.64 6.82 22.78
C PHE A 5 -20.15 6.50 22.82
N GLU A 6 -20.73 6.32 24.02
CA GLU A 6 -22.17 6.04 24.16
C GLU A 6 -23.03 7.24 23.77
N THR A 7 -22.53 8.46 24.03
CA THR A 7 -23.19 9.71 23.62
C THR A 7 -23.20 9.82 22.09
N TYR A 8 -22.06 9.58 21.43
CA TYR A 8 -21.98 9.55 19.96
C TYR A 8 -22.83 8.43 19.34
N GLU A 9 -22.91 7.26 19.98
CA GLU A 9 -23.77 6.16 19.52
C GLU A 9 -25.26 6.55 19.57
N GLN A 10 -25.67 7.24 20.63
CA GLN A 10 -27.04 7.75 20.77
C GLN A 10 -27.35 8.83 19.74
N GLU A 11 -26.43 9.78 19.53
CA GLU A 11 -26.57 10.83 18.51
C GLU A 11 -26.60 10.27 17.09
N PHE A 12 -25.78 9.27 16.79
CA PHE A 12 -25.82 8.57 15.50
C PHE A 12 -27.16 7.87 15.28
N GLY A 13 -27.71 7.23 16.31
CA GLY A 13 -29.01 6.57 16.25
C GLY A 13 -30.19 7.52 16.01
N THR A 14 -30.18 8.70 16.63
CA THR A 14 -31.24 9.71 16.40
C THR A 14 -31.13 10.32 15.01
N LEU A 15 -29.90 10.63 14.57
CA LEU A 15 -29.64 11.25 13.27
C LEU A 15 -30.00 10.30 12.11
N THR A 16 -29.65 9.03 12.20
CA THR A 16 -30.01 8.01 11.18
C THR A 16 -31.52 7.78 11.08
N ALA A 17 -32.23 7.74 12.21
CA ALA A 17 -33.69 7.64 12.22
C ALA A 17 -34.35 8.87 11.57
N GLU A 18 -33.83 10.07 11.84
CA GLU A 18 -34.30 11.31 11.24
C GLU A 18 -34.06 11.36 9.73
N ILE A 19 -32.85 11.00 9.29
CA ILE A 19 -32.48 10.90 7.87
C ILE A 19 -33.40 9.91 7.15
N THR A 20 -33.64 8.73 7.73
CA THR A 20 -34.52 7.71 7.14
C THR A 20 -35.95 8.23 6.97
N SER A 21 -36.49 8.91 7.99
CA SER A 21 -37.82 9.54 7.94
C SER A 21 -37.91 10.62 6.86
N ARG A 22 -36.86 11.44 6.71
CA ARG A 22 -36.80 12.49 5.69
C ARG A 22 -36.65 11.92 4.29
N ILE A 23 -35.79 10.91 4.08
CA ILE A 23 -35.64 10.21 2.79
C ILE A 23 -36.98 9.62 2.32
N GLY A 24 -37.78 9.07 3.24
CA GLY A 24 -39.13 8.56 2.92
C GLY A 24 -40.17 9.65 2.60
N LYS A 25 -39.93 10.90 3.01
CA LYS A 25 -40.79 12.06 2.71
C LYS A 25 -40.38 12.78 1.42
N ILE A 26 -39.10 12.73 1.02
CA ILE A 26 -38.60 13.33 -0.23
C ILE A 26 -39.47 12.99 -1.46
N PRO A 27 -39.88 11.73 -1.72
CA PRO A 27 -40.69 11.43 -2.89
C PRO A 27 -42.14 11.95 -2.79
N LYS A 28 -42.61 12.35 -1.60
CA LYS A 28 -43.98 12.86 -1.38
C LYS A 28 -44.06 14.39 -1.45
N LEU A 29 -42.91 15.07 -1.47
CA LEU A 29 -42.81 16.53 -1.52
C LEU A 29 -42.43 16.96 -2.94
N GLY A 30 -42.92 18.13 -3.37
CA GLY A 30 -42.64 18.74 -4.68
C GLY A 30 -41.96 20.10 -4.55
N GLY A 31 -41.41 20.61 -5.66
CA GLY A 31 -40.90 21.98 -5.79
C GLY A 31 -39.72 22.34 -4.86
N ASP A 32 -39.69 23.60 -4.43
CA ASP A 32 -38.60 24.18 -3.61
C ASP A 32 -38.50 23.55 -2.22
N GLU A 33 -39.61 23.07 -1.65
CA GLU A 33 -39.63 22.40 -0.35
C GLU A 33 -38.90 21.06 -0.41
N LYS A 34 -39.02 20.34 -1.54
CA LYS A 34 -38.23 19.12 -1.82
C LYS A 34 -36.74 19.43 -1.95
N LYS A 35 -36.38 20.52 -2.65
CA LYS A 35 -34.98 20.94 -2.82
C LYS A 35 -34.32 21.29 -1.48
N ASN A 36 -35.02 22.05 -0.64
CA ASN A 36 -34.57 22.36 0.71
C ASN A 36 -34.45 21.09 1.58
N MET A 37 -35.36 20.12 1.44
CA MET A 37 -35.29 18.84 2.15
C MET A 37 -34.08 18.00 1.69
N VAL A 38 -33.78 17.98 0.40
CA VAL A 38 -32.60 17.28 -0.16
C VAL A 38 -31.31 17.85 0.40
N VAL A 39 -31.15 19.19 0.39
CA VAL A 39 -29.96 19.86 0.95
C VAL A 39 -29.83 19.60 2.46
N ASN A 40 -30.95 19.61 3.19
CA ASN A 40 -30.96 19.32 4.62
C ASN A 40 -30.53 17.87 4.89
N VAL A 41 -31.04 16.90 4.12
CA VAL A 41 -30.63 15.49 4.24
C VAL A 41 -29.16 15.29 3.86
N GLU A 42 -28.63 16.00 2.86
CA GLU A 42 -27.19 15.98 2.55
C GLU A 42 -26.35 16.49 3.71
N LYS A 43 -26.77 17.58 4.37
CA LYS A 43 -26.08 18.11 5.55
C LYS A 43 -26.12 17.12 6.72
N GLN A 44 -27.27 16.51 6.99
CA GLN A 44 -27.41 15.50 8.05
C GLN A 44 -26.61 14.23 7.77
N LEU A 45 -26.50 13.82 6.51
CA LEU A 45 -25.62 12.70 6.12
C LEU A 45 -24.15 13.04 6.35
N GLU A 46 -23.73 14.29 6.12
CA GLU A 46 -22.36 14.72 6.40
C GLU A 46 -22.09 14.76 7.92
N GLU A 47 -23.00 15.31 8.71
CA GLU A 47 -22.93 15.29 10.19
C GLU A 47 -22.82 13.85 10.71
N ALA A 48 -23.52 12.89 10.10
CA ALA A 48 -23.44 11.47 10.46
C ALA A 48 -22.07 10.84 10.12
N ARG A 49 -21.41 11.30 9.06
CA ARG A 49 -20.05 10.88 8.70
C ARG A 49 -19.03 11.44 9.69
N GLU A 50 -19.13 12.73 10.03
CA GLU A 50 -18.27 13.36 11.02
C GLU A 50 -18.36 12.66 12.38
N LEU A 51 -19.57 12.30 12.82
CA LEU A 51 -19.81 11.50 14.02
C LEU A 51 -19.12 10.13 13.96
N LEU A 52 -19.18 9.43 12.82
CA LEU A 52 -18.48 8.15 12.64
C LEU A 52 -16.95 8.29 12.66
N GLU A 53 -16.40 9.39 12.16
CA GLU A 53 -14.98 9.67 12.23
C GLU A 53 -14.54 9.94 13.68
N GLN A 54 -15.32 10.70 14.44
CA GLN A 54 -15.09 10.91 15.87
C GLN A 54 -15.14 9.58 16.64
N MET A 55 -16.12 8.72 16.37
CA MET A 55 -16.19 7.37 16.95
C MET A 55 -14.97 6.50 16.56
N ASP A 56 -14.41 6.63 15.35
CA ASP A 56 -13.21 5.89 14.92
C ASP A 56 -11.95 6.34 15.69
N LEU A 57 -11.85 7.64 15.99
CA LEU A 57 -10.78 8.21 16.81
C LEU A 57 -10.86 7.73 18.26
N GLU A 58 -12.05 7.76 18.87
CA GLU A 58 -12.28 7.24 20.23
C GLU A 58 -11.93 5.75 20.33
N VAL A 59 -12.31 4.94 19.33
CA VAL A 59 -11.99 3.49 19.32
C VAL A 59 -10.49 3.21 19.22
N ARG A 60 -9.69 4.14 18.68
CA ARG A 60 -8.22 4.02 18.66
C ARG A 60 -7.59 4.31 20.02
N GLU A 61 -8.20 5.17 20.82
CA GLU A 61 -7.76 5.47 22.19
C GLU A 61 -8.13 4.35 23.17
N ILE A 62 -9.17 3.55 22.87
CA ILE A 62 -9.59 2.41 23.69
C ILE A 62 -8.51 1.29 23.70
N PRO A 63 -8.20 0.69 24.87
CA PRO A 63 -7.27 -0.43 24.98
C PRO A 63 -7.72 -1.67 24.19
N VAL A 64 -6.74 -2.44 23.69
CA VAL A 64 -6.91 -3.55 22.73
C VAL A 64 -7.94 -4.62 23.17
N GLN A 65 -8.17 -4.75 24.48
CA GLN A 65 -9.05 -5.74 25.10
C GLN A 65 -10.54 -5.51 24.83
N SER A 66 -11.01 -4.25 24.76
CA SER A 66 -12.42 -3.90 24.47
C SER A 66 -12.62 -3.43 23.02
N ARG A 67 -11.53 -3.14 22.29
CA ARG A 67 -11.55 -2.64 20.90
C ARG A 67 -12.29 -3.54 19.92
N GLY A 68 -12.30 -4.87 20.12
CA GLY A 68 -12.95 -5.81 19.20
C GLY A 68 -14.46 -5.64 19.09
N MET A 69 -15.14 -5.35 20.21
CA MET A 69 -16.59 -5.15 20.24
C MET A 69 -16.98 -3.82 19.58
N HIS A 70 -16.28 -2.73 19.93
CA HIS A 70 -16.53 -1.40 19.35
C HIS A 70 -16.17 -1.35 17.86
N SER A 71 -15.09 -2.01 17.43
CA SER A 71 -14.71 -2.10 16.00
C SER A 71 -15.77 -2.84 15.16
N THR A 72 -16.40 -3.87 15.72
CA THR A 72 -17.48 -4.58 15.03
C THR A 72 -18.73 -3.72 14.88
N ARG A 73 -19.13 -3.01 15.96
CA ARG A 73 -20.25 -2.06 15.91
C ARG A 73 -20.01 -0.92 14.92
N LEU A 74 -18.80 -0.36 14.91
CA LEU A 74 -18.41 0.72 14.01
C LEU A 74 -18.43 0.29 12.53
N LYS A 75 -18.11 -0.98 12.23
CA LYS A 75 -18.30 -1.55 10.89
C LYS A 75 -19.78 -1.64 10.51
N SER A 76 -20.65 -2.05 11.42
CA SER A 76 -22.09 -2.09 11.18
C SER A 76 -22.66 -0.71 10.91
N TYR A 77 -22.28 0.32 11.67
CA TYR A 77 -22.73 1.69 11.43
C TYR A 77 -22.22 2.28 10.11
N LYS A 78 -20.97 1.97 9.72
CA LYS A 78 -20.45 2.32 8.39
C LYS A 78 -21.28 1.71 7.26
N GLN A 79 -21.69 0.44 7.39
CA GLN A 79 -22.56 -0.22 6.42
C GLN A 79 -23.97 0.38 6.38
N GLU A 80 -24.51 0.76 7.54
CA GLU A 80 -25.80 1.41 7.64
C GLU A 80 -25.81 2.79 6.96
N LEU A 81 -24.76 3.59 7.15
CA LEU A 81 -24.61 4.88 6.48
C LEU A 81 -24.49 4.71 4.95
N GLU A 82 -23.72 3.72 4.47
CA GLU A 82 -23.62 3.42 3.04
C GLU A 82 -24.97 3.01 2.42
N LYS A 83 -25.80 2.29 3.17
CA LYS A 83 -27.16 1.96 2.76
C LYS A 83 -28.04 3.21 2.68
N LEU A 84 -28.00 4.06 3.70
CA LEU A 84 -28.73 5.34 3.73
C LEU A 84 -28.35 6.24 2.56
N GLU A 85 -27.07 6.31 2.20
CA GLU A 85 -26.60 7.06 1.03
C GLU A 85 -27.16 6.52 -0.30
N LYS A 86 -27.22 5.19 -0.44
CA LYS A 86 -27.80 4.55 -1.64
C LYS A 86 -29.30 4.82 -1.73
N ASP A 87 -30.01 4.75 -0.60
CA ASP A 87 -31.43 5.06 -0.53
C ASP A 87 -31.70 6.55 -0.83
N PHE A 88 -30.88 7.46 -0.32
CA PHE A 88 -30.94 8.88 -0.65
C PHE A 88 -30.69 9.15 -2.15
N LYS A 89 -29.64 8.54 -2.72
CA LYS A 89 -29.34 8.64 -4.16
C LYS A 89 -30.50 8.10 -5.00
N ARG A 90 -31.14 7.01 -4.59
CA ARG A 90 -32.30 6.43 -5.29
C ARG A 90 -33.52 7.36 -5.23
N SER A 91 -33.81 7.94 -4.07
CA SER A 91 -34.87 8.96 -3.91
C SER A 91 -34.58 10.24 -4.72
N ARG A 92 -33.31 10.58 -4.94
CA ARG A 92 -32.87 11.68 -5.82
C ARG A 92 -32.93 11.33 -7.32
N ILE A 93 -32.78 10.07 -7.69
CA ILE A 93 -32.90 9.64 -9.10
C ILE A 93 -34.36 9.55 -9.53
N ALA A 94 -35.29 9.17 -8.64
CA ALA A 94 -36.73 9.28 -8.89
C ALA A 94 -37.14 10.73 -9.26
N TYR A 95 -36.44 11.73 -8.70
CA TYR A 95 -36.59 13.14 -9.07
C TYR A 95 -36.10 13.48 -10.49
N SER A 96 -35.15 12.73 -11.04
CA SER A 96 -34.63 12.99 -12.40
C SER A 96 -35.56 12.50 -13.51
N ASP A 97 -36.37 11.48 -13.26
CA ASP A 97 -37.25 10.91 -14.29
C ASP A 97 -38.58 11.70 -14.37
N GLU A 98 -39.14 12.11 -13.22
CA GLU A 98 -40.37 12.93 -13.16
C GLU A 98 -40.17 14.35 -13.70
N VAL A 99 -39.05 15.01 -13.38
CA VAL A 99 -38.76 16.38 -13.88
C VAL A 99 -38.41 16.37 -15.38
N ARG A 100 -37.89 15.26 -15.90
CA ARG A 100 -37.60 15.10 -17.33
C ARG A 100 -38.89 14.85 -18.14
N ASP A 101 -39.88 14.19 -17.55
CA ASP A 101 -41.18 13.98 -18.18
C ASP A 101 -42.01 15.29 -18.21
N GLU A 102 -41.94 16.12 -17.16
CA GLU A 102 -42.60 17.45 -17.14
C GLU A 102 -41.92 18.50 -18.04
N LEU A 103 -40.61 18.41 -18.29
CA LEU A 103 -39.86 19.37 -19.13
C LEU A 103 -39.84 19.01 -20.63
N LEU A 104 -40.33 17.83 -21.02
CA LEU A 104 -40.41 17.37 -22.42
C LEU A 104 -41.81 17.52 -23.02
N GLY A 105 -42.76 18.13 -22.29
CA GLY A 105 -44.09 18.43 -22.77
C GLY A 105 -44.25 19.88 -23.24
N ASP A 106 -43.54 20.32 -24.28
CA ASP A 106 -44.07 21.38 -25.16
C ASP A 106 -43.40 21.38 -26.55
N ASP A 107 -44.26 21.31 -27.56
CA ASP A 107 -43.97 21.20 -28.99
C ASP A 107 -43.32 22.47 -29.57
N GLY A 108 -42.23 22.35 -30.35
CA GLY A 108 -41.89 23.44 -31.29
C GLY A 108 -40.47 23.65 -31.84
N ASN A 109 -39.44 22.84 -31.55
CA ASN A 109 -38.09 23.09 -32.13
C ASN A 109 -37.20 21.84 -32.35
N SER A 110 -37.76 20.80 -32.97
CA SER A 110 -37.19 19.44 -32.98
C SER A 110 -35.91 19.24 -33.81
N SER A 111 -35.58 20.08 -34.80
CA SER A 111 -34.46 19.77 -35.71
C SER A 111 -33.08 20.22 -35.19
N ALA A 112 -32.99 21.40 -34.57
CA ALA A 112 -31.72 21.96 -34.10
C ALA A 112 -31.22 21.28 -32.82
N SER A 113 -32.14 21.03 -31.87
CA SER A 113 -31.81 20.36 -30.61
C SER A 113 -31.43 18.89 -30.83
N GLN A 114 -32.13 18.17 -31.72
CA GLN A 114 -31.78 16.80 -32.08
C GLN A 114 -30.39 16.72 -32.75
N ARG A 115 -30.04 17.70 -33.59
CA ARG A 115 -28.69 17.78 -34.19
C ARG A 115 -27.61 18.05 -33.14
N ALA A 116 -27.86 18.94 -32.19
CA ALA A 116 -26.94 19.20 -31.08
C ALA A 116 -26.72 17.95 -30.21
N HIS A 117 -27.80 17.20 -29.91
CA HIS A 117 -27.70 15.94 -29.19
C HIS A 117 -26.91 14.87 -29.96
N LEU A 118 -27.10 14.76 -31.28
CA LEU A 118 -26.31 13.81 -32.08
C LEU A 118 -24.82 14.17 -32.11
N LEU A 119 -24.48 15.46 -32.16
CA LEU A 119 -23.09 15.92 -32.12
C LEU A 119 -22.45 15.66 -30.74
N ASP A 120 -23.16 15.92 -29.65
CA ASP A 120 -22.67 15.61 -28.30
C ASP A 120 -22.47 14.10 -28.10
N ASN A 121 -23.39 13.28 -28.62
CA ASN A 121 -23.22 11.83 -28.59
C ASN A 121 -22.03 11.36 -29.45
N ALA A 122 -21.82 11.97 -30.62
CA ALA A 122 -20.66 11.68 -31.46
C ALA A 122 -19.34 12.06 -30.77
N GLU A 123 -19.29 13.22 -30.10
CA GLU A 123 -18.12 13.67 -29.34
C GLU A 123 -17.85 12.78 -28.11
N LYS A 124 -18.90 12.36 -27.40
CA LYS A 124 -18.79 11.40 -26.29
C LYS A 124 -18.29 10.04 -26.77
N LEU A 125 -18.80 9.56 -27.91
CA LEU A 125 -18.35 8.30 -28.52
C LEU A 125 -16.88 8.39 -28.94
N GLU A 126 -16.47 9.50 -29.55
CA GLU A 126 -15.08 9.74 -29.93
C GLU A 126 -14.15 9.77 -28.70
N ARG A 127 -14.52 10.49 -27.64
CA ARG A 127 -13.78 10.49 -26.38
C ARG A 127 -13.69 9.10 -25.77
N SER A 128 -14.79 8.34 -25.80
CA SER A 128 -14.82 6.95 -25.32
C SER A 128 -13.91 6.05 -26.15
N SER A 129 -13.90 6.22 -27.47
CA SER A 129 -13.03 5.47 -28.38
C SER A 129 -11.55 5.74 -28.08
N ARG A 130 -11.16 7.01 -27.90
CA ARG A 130 -9.78 7.37 -27.55
C ARG A 130 -9.37 6.80 -26.19
N ARG A 131 -10.27 6.81 -25.20
CA ARG A 131 -10.03 6.20 -23.87
C ARG A 131 -9.90 4.69 -23.96
N LEU A 132 -10.70 4.02 -24.79
CA LEU A 132 -10.59 2.58 -25.03
C LEU A 132 -9.29 2.22 -25.74
N GLU A 133 -8.87 2.99 -26.73
CA GLU A 133 -7.60 2.80 -27.44
C GLU A 133 -6.39 2.99 -26.51
N ALA A 134 -6.40 4.06 -25.70
CA ALA A 134 -5.38 4.27 -24.68
C ALA A 134 -5.37 3.15 -23.63
N GLY A 135 -6.55 2.70 -23.17
CA GLY A 135 -6.67 1.58 -22.24
C GLY A 135 -6.16 0.26 -22.83
N TYR A 136 -6.43 0.02 -24.12
CA TYR A 136 -5.92 -1.14 -24.85
C TYR A 136 -4.39 -1.11 -24.94
N GLN A 137 -3.80 0.04 -25.28
CA GLN A 137 -2.35 0.20 -25.32
C GLN A 137 -1.72 -0.11 -23.95
N ILE A 138 -2.27 0.46 -22.87
CA ILE A 138 -1.79 0.20 -21.50
C ILE A 138 -1.92 -1.28 -21.14
N ALA A 139 -2.99 -1.94 -21.55
CA ALA A 139 -3.18 -3.37 -21.30
C ALA A 139 -2.11 -4.22 -22.01
N VAL A 140 -1.77 -3.89 -23.26
CA VAL A 140 -0.70 -4.56 -24.02
C VAL A 140 0.67 -4.31 -23.37
N GLU A 141 0.97 -3.08 -22.96
CA GLU A 141 2.21 -2.77 -22.24
C GLU A 141 2.30 -3.54 -20.92
N THR A 142 1.17 -3.66 -20.19
CA THR A 142 1.09 -4.42 -18.94
C THR A 142 1.29 -5.92 -19.17
N GLU A 143 0.76 -6.47 -20.27
CA GLU A 143 0.99 -7.86 -20.67
C GLU A 143 2.47 -8.15 -20.92
N GLN A 144 3.16 -7.24 -21.64
CA GLN A 144 4.59 -7.35 -21.90
C GLN A 144 5.42 -7.34 -20.61
N VAL A 145 5.13 -6.41 -19.70
CA VAL A 145 5.77 -6.36 -18.37
C VAL A 145 5.48 -7.63 -17.58
N GLY A 146 4.26 -8.15 -17.65
CA GLY A 146 3.88 -9.41 -17.03
C GLY A 146 4.69 -10.61 -17.56
N GLN A 147 4.93 -10.66 -18.87
CA GLN A 147 5.75 -11.68 -19.51
C GLN A 147 7.21 -11.60 -19.03
N GLU A 148 7.78 -10.40 -18.96
CA GLU A 148 9.14 -10.19 -18.44
C GLU A 148 9.26 -10.64 -16.97
N ILE A 149 8.27 -10.32 -16.14
CA ILE A 149 8.24 -10.78 -14.74
C ILE A 149 8.23 -12.31 -14.67
N LEU A 150 7.43 -12.99 -15.51
CA LEU A 150 7.39 -14.45 -15.54
C LEU A 150 8.72 -15.06 -15.98
N GLU A 151 9.41 -14.45 -16.95
CA GLU A 151 10.74 -14.87 -17.37
C GLU A 151 11.78 -14.70 -16.24
N ASN A 152 11.77 -13.55 -15.57
CA ASN A 152 12.62 -13.27 -14.42
C ASN A 152 12.38 -14.26 -13.28
N LEU A 153 11.12 -14.55 -12.95
CA LEU A 153 10.74 -15.54 -11.93
C LEU A 153 11.20 -16.95 -12.32
N HIS A 154 11.13 -17.31 -13.61
CA HIS A 154 11.64 -18.58 -14.10
C HIS A 154 13.17 -18.67 -13.90
N HIS A 155 13.89 -17.62 -14.27
CA HIS A 155 15.34 -17.56 -14.11
C HIS A 155 15.76 -17.60 -12.63
N ASP A 156 15.03 -16.90 -11.76
CA ASP A 156 15.29 -16.91 -10.32
C ASP A 156 14.99 -18.26 -9.68
N ARG A 157 13.92 -18.95 -10.11
CA ARG A 157 13.65 -20.33 -9.71
C ARG A 157 14.83 -21.24 -10.07
N GLU A 158 15.37 -21.09 -11.28
CA GLU A 158 16.51 -21.88 -11.74
C GLU A 158 17.78 -21.58 -10.93
N LYS A 159 18.05 -20.31 -10.61
CA LYS A 159 19.15 -19.91 -9.71
C LYS A 159 19.02 -20.53 -8.32
N ILE A 160 17.82 -20.50 -7.74
CA ILE A 160 17.53 -21.10 -6.44
C ILE A 160 17.76 -22.61 -6.51
N GLN A 161 17.29 -23.27 -7.58
CA GLN A 161 17.47 -24.70 -7.76
C GLN A 161 18.96 -25.08 -7.86
N ARG A 162 19.73 -24.39 -8.71
CA ARG A 162 21.19 -24.60 -8.79
C ARG A 162 21.90 -24.35 -7.46
N SER A 163 21.48 -23.33 -6.70
CA SER A 163 22.05 -23.03 -5.38
C SER A 163 21.74 -24.14 -4.37
N ARG A 164 20.52 -24.68 -4.38
CA ARG A 164 20.12 -25.81 -3.53
C ARG A 164 20.88 -27.09 -3.88
N ASP A 165 21.10 -27.36 -5.16
CA ASP A 165 21.88 -28.53 -5.60
C ASP A 165 23.35 -28.41 -5.17
N ARG A 166 23.97 -27.24 -5.34
CA ARG A 166 25.33 -26.95 -4.84
C ARG A 166 25.45 -27.08 -3.32
N LEU A 167 24.46 -26.60 -2.58
CA LEU A 167 24.43 -26.76 -1.12
C LEU A 167 24.34 -28.22 -0.71
N ARG A 168 23.48 -29.02 -1.36
CA ARG A 168 23.40 -30.46 -1.11
C ARG A 168 24.71 -31.19 -1.41
N GLU A 169 25.38 -30.85 -2.50
CA GLU A 169 26.70 -31.41 -2.82
C GLU A 169 27.74 -31.01 -1.77
N THR A 170 27.73 -29.75 -1.35
CA THR A 170 28.62 -29.24 -0.29
C THR A 170 28.37 -29.96 1.04
N ASP A 171 27.12 -30.17 1.44
CA ASP A 171 26.75 -30.93 2.64
C ASP A 171 27.24 -32.37 2.57
N ALA A 172 27.12 -33.02 1.42
CA ALA A 172 27.66 -34.37 1.22
C ALA A 172 29.19 -34.41 1.34
N ASN A 173 29.89 -33.41 0.78
CA ASN A 173 31.34 -33.29 0.84
C ASN A 173 31.84 -32.91 2.26
N LEU A 174 31.10 -32.07 2.99
CA LEU A 174 31.36 -31.76 4.39
C LEU A 174 31.15 -32.99 5.28
N GLY A 175 30.12 -33.80 5.02
CA GLY A 175 29.90 -35.08 5.69
C GLY A 175 31.07 -36.05 5.50
N LYS A 176 31.59 -36.18 4.27
CA LYS A 176 32.80 -36.97 3.99
C LYS A 176 34.02 -36.42 4.71
N SER A 177 34.25 -35.10 4.63
CA SER A 177 35.39 -34.42 5.27
C SER A 177 35.34 -34.58 6.80
N SER A 178 34.18 -34.42 7.42
CA SER A 178 33.96 -34.63 8.85
C SER A 178 34.28 -36.07 9.27
N ARG A 179 33.88 -37.05 8.45
CA ARG A 179 34.20 -38.48 8.70
C ARG A 179 35.70 -38.75 8.63
N ILE A 180 36.39 -38.18 7.64
CA ILE A 180 37.86 -38.27 7.51
C ILE A 180 38.54 -37.62 8.71
N LEU A 181 38.15 -36.39 9.07
CA LEU A 181 38.69 -35.67 10.23
C LEU A 181 38.49 -36.44 11.53
N THR A 182 37.31 -37.02 11.73
CA THR A 182 37.01 -37.87 12.89
C THR A 182 37.90 -39.11 12.91
N GLY A 183 38.15 -39.71 11.74
CA GLY A 183 39.11 -40.80 11.59
C GLY A 183 40.55 -40.39 11.93
N MET A 184 41.00 -39.24 11.44
CA MET A 184 42.32 -38.68 11.75
C MET A 184 42.46 -38.40 13.24
N LEU A 185 41.50 -37.71 13.87
CA LEU A 185 41.46 -37.45 15.31
C LEU A 185 41.52 -38.74 16.13
N ARG A 186 40.75 -39.76 15.77
CA ARG A 186 40.77 -41.06 16.44
C ARG A 186 42.12 -41.76 16.28
N SER A 187 42.73 -41.69 15.10
CA SER A 187 44.06 -42.28 14.84
C SER A 187 45.19 -41.57 15.57
N VAL A 188 45.10 -40.25 15.76
CA VAL A 188 46.03 -39.45 16.56
C VAL A 188 45.85 -39.74 18.04
N SER A 189 44.60 -39.89 18.51
CA SER A 189 44.33 -40.24 19.91
C SER A 189 44.79 -41.66 20.27
N LEU A 190 44.81 -42.59 19.30
CA LEU A 190 45.32 -43.95 19.48
C LEU A 190 46.85 -44.05 19.32
N LYS A 191 47.47 -43.15 18.55
CA LYS A 191 48.92 -43.02 18.42
C LYS A 191 49.41 -41.90 19.34
N GLY A 192 49.56 -42.18 20.64
CA GLY A 192 50.16 -41.24 21.58
C GLY A 192 51.53 -40.77 21.09
N LEU A 193 51.62 -39.56 20.52
CA LEU A 193 52.84 -38.96 19.99
C LEU A 193 53.11 -37.61 20.69
N PRO A 194 54.33 -37.37 21.20
CA PRO A 194 54.68 -36.13 21.89
C PRO A 194 54.78 -34.96 20.89
N CYS A 195 53.87 -34.00 21.06
CA CYS A 195 53.65 -32.86 20.17
C CYS A 195 54.63 -31.70 20.45
N SER A 196 55.94 -31.92 20.24
CA SER A 196 56.97 -30.92 20.58
C SER A 196 57.73 -30.30 19.39
N TYR A 197 57.50 -30.72 18.13
CA TYR A 197 58.39 -30.35 17.02
C TYR A 197 57.80 -29.49 15.88
N VAL A 198 56.50 -29.13 15.92
CA VAL A 198 55.84 -28.43 14.78
C VAL A 198 55.47 -26.97 15.09
N LYS A 199 55.73 -26.46 16.30
CA LYS A 199 55.19 -25.16 16.75
C LYS A 199 56.06 -23.93 16.45
N ASN A 200 57.29 -24.11 15.95
CA ASN A 200 58.23 -22.99 15.77
C ASN A 200 58.30 -22.43 14.35
N SER A 201 57.94 -23.18 13.30
CA SER A 201 58.09 -22.71 11.91
C SER A 201 56.90 -21.90 11.36
N THR A 202 55.72 -22.03 11.96
CA THR A 202 54.50 -21.32 11.50
C THR A 202 54.27 -19.97 12.19
N LYS A 203 54.89 -19.71 13.35
CA LYS A 203 54.73 -18.46 14.09
C LYS A 203 55.39 -17.26 13.40
N GLU A 204 56.58 -17.45 12.83
CA GLU A 204 57.33 -16.35 12.20
C GLU A 204 56.71 -15.88 10.88
N ARG A 205 56.07 -16.77 10.11
CA ARG A 205 55.40 -16.39 8.84
C ARG A 205 54.04 -15.74 9.04
N MET A 206 53.36 -16.00 10.16
CA MET A 206 52.06 -15.39 10.48
C MET A 206 52.22 -13.95 10.99
N GLN A 207 53.27 -13.66 11.78
CA GLN A 207 53.54 -12.33 12.33
C GLN A 207 53.72 -11.27 11.22
N ALA A 208 54.50 -11.59 10.17
CA ALA A 208 54.77 -10.66 9.06
C ALA A 208 53.53 -10.33 8.19
N VAL A 209 52.57 -11.26 8.08
CA VAL A 209 51.34 -11.04 7.29
C VAL A 209 50.37 -10.11 8.04
N PHE A 210 50.31 -10.20 9.37
CA PHE A 210 49.46 -9.33 10.19
C PHE A 210 50.01 -7.90 10.23
N ASP A 211 51.32 -7.71 10.38
CA ASP A 211 51.93 -6.38 10.44
C ASP A 211 51.71 -5.60 9.13
N THR A 212 51.83 -6.27 7.98
CA THR A 212 51.62 -5.63 6.67
C THR A 212 50.15 -5.23 6.46
N ARG A 213 49.18 -6.03 6.94
CA ARG A 213 47.74 -5.73 6.84
C ARG A 213 47.30 -4.62 7.78
N ILE A 214 47.87 -4.56 8.98
CA ILE A 214 47.58 -3.48 9.94
C ILE A 214 48.09 -2.14 9.40
N ILE A 215 49.30 -2.12 8.81
CA ILE A 215 49.87 -0.90 8.21
C ILE A 215 49.06 -0.45 7.00
N GLN A 216 48.71 -1.38 6.08
CA GLN A 216 47.86 -1.07 4.92
C GLN A 216 46.48 -0.54 5.33
N ASN A 217 45.83 -1.13 6.34
CA ASN A 217 44.53 -0.67 6.80
C ASN A 217 44.60 0.73 7.44
N ARG A 218 45.68 1.06 8.17
CA ARG A 218 45.87 2.41 8.72
C ARG A 218 46.08 3.45 7.62
N ILE A 219 46.84 3.11 6.58
CA ILE A 219 47.06 3.99 5.42
C ILE A 219 45.74 4.19 4.65
N LEU A 220 44.97 3.13 4.42
CA LEU A 220 43.68 3.20 3.74
C LEU A 220 42.67 4.09 4.48
N MET A 221 42.57 3.92 5.81
CA MET A 221 41.70 4.76 6.65
C MET A 221 42.10 6.24 6.62
N PHE A 222 43.41 6.52 6.56
CA PHE A 222 43.91 7.90 6.48
C PHE A 222 43.58 8.55 5.12
N ILE A 223 43.76 7.82 4.02
CA ILE A 223 43.42 8.29 2.66
C ILE A 223 41.91 8.55 2.54
N LEU A 224 41.09 7.62 3.05
CA LEU A 224 39.63 7.78 3.03
C LEU A 224 39.18 9.00 3.83
N GLY A 225 39.80 9.25 4.99
CA GLY A 225 39.55 10.44 5.81
C GLY A 225 39.89 11.75 5.08
N ILE A 226 41.00 11.81 4.35
CA ILE A 226 41.38 12.99 3.55
C ILE A 226 40.34 13.25 2.44
N ILE A 227 39.88 12.20 1.74
CA ILE A 227 38.87 12.33 0.69
C ILE A 227 37.57 12.88 1.26
N ILE A 228 37.09 12.33 2.38
CA ILE A 228 35.87 12.80 3.03
C ILE A 228 36.03 14.26 3.47
N LEU A 229 37.13 14.62 4.12
CA LEU A 229 37.42 15.99 4.52
C LEU A 229 37.40 16.94 3.31
N PHE A 230 38.06 16.56 2.22
CA PHE A 230 38.09 17.34 0.99
C PHE A 230 36.69 17.53 0.40
N THR A 231 35.86 16.48 0.34
CA THR A 231 34.48 16.58 -0.16
C THR A 231 33.60 17.50 0.69
N VAL A 232 33.76 17.46 2.03
CA VAL A 232 33.02 18.34 2.94
C VAL A 232 33.46 19.80 2.77
N VAL A 233 34.78 20.04 2.69
CA VAL A 233 35.32 21.39 2.44
C VAL A 233 34.86 21.92 1.08
N LEU A 234 34.86 21.07 0.04
CA LEU A 234 34.40 21.47 -1.29
C LEU A 234 32.90 21.75 -1.32
N ALA A 235 32.08 20.96 -0.60
CA ALA A 235 30.64 21.19 -0.46
C ALA A 235 30.33 22.49 0.30
N ILE A 236 31.06 22.78 1.38
CA ILE A 236 30.97 24.05 2.11
C ILE A 236 31.41 25.20 1.20
N TYR A 237 32.54 25.06 0.50
CA TYR A 237 33.05 26.07 -0.41
C TYR A 237 32.06 26.39 -1.53
N PHE A 238 31.45 25.37 -2.14
CA PHE A 238 30.43 25.54 -3.17
C PHE A 238 29.14 26.16 -2.60
N SER A 239 28.76 25.80 -1.38
CA SER A 239 27.58 26.38 -0.70
C SER A 239 27.78 27.85 -0.30
N VAL A 240 29.00 28.24 0.07
CA VAL A 240 29.34 29.63 0.45
C VAL A 240 29.62 30.50 -0.78
N ARG A 241 30.21 29.92 -1.83
CA ARG A 241 30.52 30.64 -3.06
C ARG A 241 29.30 30.90 -3.94
N GLY A 242 28.19 30.21 -3.67
CA GLY A 242 26.88 30.48 -4.28
C GLY A 242 26.82 30.15 -5.77
N LEU A 243 25.75 29.50 -6.18
CA LEU A 243 25.05 30.01 -7.36
C LEU A 243 24.62 31.45 -7.09
#